data_AF-A0A383A8Q8-F1
#
_entry.id   AF-A0A383A8Q8-F1
#
_cell.length_a   1.000
_cell.length_b   1.000
_cell.length_c   1.000
_cell.angle_alpha   90.00
_cell.angle_beta   90.00
_cell.angle_gamma   90.00
#
_symmetry.space_group_name_H-M   'P 1'
#
loop_
_entity.id
_entity.type
_entity.pdbx_description
1 polymer ?
#
loop_
_entity_poly.entity_id
_entity_poly.type
_entity_poly.pdbx_seq_one_letter_code
_entity_poly.pdbx_strand_id
1 'polypeptide(L)' 'MNTFFSITTILSAIMAVGFIEDCGGHCLGNDNWPMFFVMFGIMLISGILTLYTMEGK' A
#
# COMPACT_ATOMS: atom_id res chain seq x y z
N MET A 1 0.67 3.22 -18.14
CA MET A 1 1.05 3.74 -16.81
C MET A 1 0.00 3.41 -15.74
N ASN A 2 -1.30 3.52 -16.01
CA ASN A 2 -2.35 3.14 -15.05
C ASN A 2 -2.18 1.75 -14.42
N THR A 3 -1.95 0.71 -15.22
CA THR A 3 -1.81 -0.65 -14.71
C THR A 3 -0.67 -0.77 -13.70
N PHE A 4 0.44 -0.06 -13.92
CA PHE A 4 1.56 -0.03 -12.98
C PHE A 4 1.17 0.63 -11.67
N PHE A 5 0.57 1.83 -11.70
CA PHE A 5 0.15 2.52 -10.49
C PHE A 5 -0.96 1.76 -9.74
N SER A 6 -1.90 1.13 -10.43
CA SER A 6 -2.93 0.28 -9.80
C SER A 6 -2.31 -0.93 -9.11
N ILE A 7 -1.40 -1.65 -9.76
CA ILE A 7 -0.71 -2.79 -9.15
C ILE A 7 0.07 -2.34 -7.92
N THR A 8 0.79 -1.22 -8.03
CA THR A 8 1.57 -0.68 -6.91
C THR A 8 0.66 -0.27 -5.75
N THR A 9 -0.52 0.29 -6.03
CA THR A 9 -1.53 0.66 -5.02
C THR A 9 -2.05 -0.58 -4.28
N ILE A 10 -2.37 -1.65 -5.00
CA ILE A 10 -2.89 -2.89 -4.39
C ILE A 10 -1.79 -3.57 -3.55
N LEU A 11 -0.58 -3.69 -4.08
CA LEU A 11 0.53 -4.33 -3.37
C LEU A 11 0.94 -3.54 -2.13
N SER A 12 1.01 -2.21 -2.21
CA SER A 12 1.33 -1.37 -1.05
C SER A 12 0.24 -1.42 0.02
N ALA A 13 -1.04 -1.55 -0.36
CA ALA A 13 -2.14 -1.74 0.60
C ALA A 13 -2.01 -3.08 1.36
N ILE A 14 -1.73 -4.18 0.66
CA ILE A 14 -1.54 -5.50 1.29
C ILE A 14 -0.33 -5.48 2.23
N MET A 15 0.79 -4.90 1.78
CA MET A 15 1.99 -4.79 2.61
C MET A 15 1.78 -3.88 3.83
N ALA A 16 1.02 -2.78 3.69
CA ALA A 16 0.72 -1.90 4.82
C ALA A 16 0.02 -2.66 5.94
N VAL A 17 -1.03 -3.44 5.64
CA VAL A 17 -1.74 -4.28 6.62
C VAL A 17 -0.80 -5.32 7.24
N GLY A 18 0.09 -5.91 6.43
CA GLY A 18 1.13 -6.82 6.91
C GLY A 18 2.13 -6.21 7.91
N PHE A 19 2.26 -4.89 8.01
CA PHE A 19 3.13 -4.22 8.99
C PHE A 19 2.42 -3.80 10.30
N ILE A 20 1.11 -4.05 10.42
CA ILE A 20 0.30 -3.73 11.61
C ILE A 20 -0.26 -4.99 12.29
N GLU A 21 -0.31 -6.11 11.57
CA GLU A 21 -0.91 -7.34 12.07
C GLU A 21 0.01 -8.06 13.06
N ASP A 22 0.02 -7.62 14.31
CA ASP A 22 0.60 -8.40 15.41
C ASP A 22 -0.43 -9.39 15.93
N CYS A 23 -0.51 -10.58 15.32
CA CYS A 23 -1.32 -11.69 15.84
C CYS A 23 -0.64 -12.38 17.05
N GLY A 24 0.06 -11.66 17.93
CA GLY A 24 0.77 -12.24 19.06
C GLY A 24 1.79 -13.32 18.66
N GLY A 25 2.46 -13.14 17.51
CA GLY A 25 3.45 -14.08 16.96
C GLY A 25 2.91 -15.21 16.08
N HIS A 26 1.60 -15.26 15.80
CA HIS A 26 0.99 -16.28 14.92
C HIS A 26 0.93 -15.87 13.43
N CYS A 27 1.04 -14.57 13.14
CA CYS A 27 1.00 -14.01 11.79
C CYS A 27 2.38 -13.49 11.39
N LEU A 28 2.63 -13.41 10.08
CA LEU A 28 3.85 -12.84 9.47
C LEU A 28 4.00 -11.33 9.71
N GLY A 29 3.08 -10.71 10.45
CA GLY A 29 3.10 -9.29 10.68
C GLY A 29 4.17 -8.88 11.67
N ASN A 30 4.90 -7.86 11.29
CA ASN A 30 5.99 -7.28 12.05
C ASN A 30 5.50 -5.90 12.48
N ASP A 31 5.18 -5.73 13.76
CA ASP A 31 4.63 -4.52 14.38
C ASP A 31 5.58 -3.32 14.13
N ASN A 32 5.42 -2.71 12.96
CA ASN A 32 6.37 -1.80 12.36
C ASN A 32 5.60 -0.61 11.78
N TRP A 33 5.04 0.13 12.73
CA TRP A 33 4.33 1.38 12.50
C TRP A 33 5.01 2.33 11.51
N PRO A 34 6.34 2.56 11.56
CA PRO A 34 7.00 3.39 10.55
C PRO A 34 6.80 2.87 9.12
N MET A 35 6.95 1.56 8.93
CA MET A 35 6.84 0.92 7.62
C MET A 35 5.39 0.86 7.14
N PHE A 36 4.43 0.69 8.06
CA PHE A 36 3.02 0.86 7.76
C PHE A 36 2.74 2.24 7.15
N PHE A 37 3.19 3.33 7.79
CA PHE A 37 2.95 4.68 7.28
C PHE A 37 3.65 4.94 5.93
N VAL A 38 4.84 4.39 5.72
CA VAL A 38 5.53 4.47 4.43
C VAL A 38 4.71 3.77 3.34
N MET A 39 4.27 2.53 3.58
CA MET A 39 3.49 1.76 2.61
C MET A 39 2.10 2.35 2.38
N PHE A 40 1.47 2.89 3.42
CA PHE A 40 0.22 3.63 3.32
C PHE A 40 0.38 4.93 2.51
N GLY A 41 1.50 5.64 2.68
CA GLY A 41 1.83 6.81 1.87
C GLY A 41 2.01 6.45 0.38
N ILE A 42 2.72 5.36 0.09
CA ILE A 42 2.91 4.86 -1.28
C ILE A 42 1.57 4.44 -1.90
N MET A 43 0.69 3.81 -1.12
CA MET A 43 -0.67 3.46 -1.54
C MET A 43 -1.46 4.71 -1.92
N LEU A 44 -1.49 5.74 -1.07
CA LEU A 44 -2.23 6.97 -1.34
C LEU A 44 -1.71 7.69 -2.60
N ILE A 45 -0.39 7.87 -2.71
CA ILE A 45 0.22 8.54 -3.87
C ILE A 45 -0.05 7.75 -5.15
N SER A 46 0.14 6.44 -5.13
CA SER A 46 -0.09 5.57 -6.29
C SER A 46 -1.56 5.51 -6.68
N GLY A 47 -2.48 5.50 -5.71
CA GLY A 47 -3.92 5.51 -5.93
C GLY A 47 -4.38 6.82 -6.55
N ILE A 48 -3.87 7.95 -6.05
CA ILE A 48 -4.12 9.27 -6.62
C ILE A 48 -3.59 9.32 -8.06
N LEU A 49 -2.32 8.94 -8.29
CA LEU A 49 -1.73 8.92 -9.64
C LEU A 49 -2.49 7.99 -10.60
N THR A 50 -3.02 6.88 -10.09
CA THR A 50 -3.89 5.97 -10.85
C THR A 50 -5.15 6.70 -11.31
N LEU A 51 -5.86 7.38 -10.41
CA LEU A 51 -7.08 8.12 -10.76
C LEU A 51 -6.77 9.25 -11.76
N TYR A 52 -5.76 10.07 -11.49
CA TYR A 52 -5.35 11.15 -12.41
C TYR A 52 -4.92 10.64 -13.79
N THR A 53 -4.27 9.48 -13.86
CA THR A 53 -3.84 8.89 -15.13
C THR A 53 -4.97 8.11 -15.81
N MET A 54 -6.04 7.74 -15.11
CA MET A 54 -7.28 7.14 -15.65
C MET A 54 -8.23 8.20 -16.20
N GLU A 55 -8.37 9.32 -15.50
CA GLU A 55 -9.12 10.50 -15.93
C GLU A 55 -8.38 11.23 -17.06
N GLY A 56 -7.04 11.24 -17.02
CA GLY A 56 -6.15 11.78 -18.04
C GLY A 56 -6.01 10.92 -19.30
N LYS A 57 -7.14 10.50 -19.88
CA LYS A 57 -7.23 10.58 -21.35
C LYS A 57 -7.06 12.03 -21.78
#